data_AF-A0A941SUW4-F1
#
_entry.id   AF-A0A941SUW4-F1
#
_cell.length_a   1.000
_cell.length_b   1.000
_cell.length_c   1.000
_cell.angle_alpha   90.00
_cell.angle_beta   90.00
_cell.angle_gamma   90.00
#
_symmetry.space_group_name_H-M   'P 1'
#
loop_
_entity.id
_entity.type
_entity.pdbx_description
1 polymer ?
#
loop_
_entity_poly.entity_id
_entity_poly.type
_entity_poly.pdbx_seq_one_letter_code
_entity_poly.pdbx_strand_id
1 'polypeptide(L)'
;MPFDELNPALRLALHQEVHARPPQAVQAPLAVTHWVQWVDAEGRRASRAHLAALLADHGLAAPAEDAAFVQAECGALSLRWELHTEFVTWSFLRPLPAAELAALATDAPPTAAECLPAAWRAALPGQALTGVHLWAVPRPAGGGT
;
A
#
# COMPACT_ATOMS: atom_id res chain seq x y z
N MET A 1 -6.76 43.38 1.48
CA MET A 1 -5.68 42.40 1.67
C MET A 1 -5.48 41.68 0.35
N PRO A 2 -4.37 41.89 -0.38
CA PRO A 2 -4.15 41.22 -1.65
C PRO A 2 -3.84 39.72 -1.42
N PHE A 3 -4.20 38.88 -2.38
CA PHE A 3 -4.11 37.42 -2.36
C PHE A 3 -2.67 36.85 -2.47
N ASP A 4 -1.65 37.67 -2.17
CA ASP A 4 -0.29 37.51 -2.71
C ASP A 4 0.77 37.08 -1.69
N GLU A 5 0.35 36.42 -0.59
CA GLU A 5 1.28 35.78 0.37
C GLU A 5 0.91 34.30 0.57
N LEU A 6 0.80 33.54 -0.51
CA LEU A 6 0.79 32.08 -0.41
C LEU A 6 2.19 31.61 -0.03
N ASN A 7 2.35 31.26 1.26
CA ASN A 7 3.56 30.72 1.88
C ASN A 7 4.31 29.75 0.93
N PRO A 8 5.56 30.05 0.55
CA PRO A 8 6.36 29.21 -0.35
C PRO A 8 6.48 27.75 0.12
N ALA A 9 6.49 27.52 1.44
CA ALA A 9 6.53 26.19 2.02
C ALA A 9 5.22 25.40 1.81
N LEU A 10 4.06 26.07 1.91
CA LEU A 10 2.77 25.45 1.59
C LEU A 10 2.65 25.15 0.09
N ARG A 11 3.16 26.05 -0.75
CA ARG A 11 3.20 25.85 -2.21
C ARG A 11 4.10 24.68 -2.60
N LEU A 12 5.24 24.53 -1.93
CA LEU A 12 6.15 23.39 -2.13
C LEU A 12 5.53 22.08 -1.63
N ALA A 13 4.87 22.07 -0.47
CA ALA A 13 4.16 20.89 0.04
C ALA A 13 3.04 20.43 -0.92
N LEU A 14 2.23 21.36 -1.44
CA LEU A 14 1.21 21.10 -2.47
C LEU A 14 1.82 20.62 -3.80
N HIS A 15 2.93 21.22 -4.22
CA HIS A 15 3.62 20.79 -5.44
C HIS A 15 4.23 19.39 -5.29
N GLN A 16 4.75 19.06 -4.11
CA GLN A 16 5.22 17.72 -3.79
C GLN A 16 4.06 16.73 -3.70
N GLU A 17 2.86 17.14 -3.29
CA GLU A 17 1.68 16.26 -3.26
C GLU A 17 1.36 15.65 -4.63
N VAL A 18 1.52 16.42 -5.72
CA VAL A 18 1.28 15.95 -7.10
C VAL A 18 2.41 15.04 -7.62
N HIS A 19 3.65 15.22 -7.14
CA HIS A 19 4.83 14.51 -7.65
C HIS A 19 5.37 13.40 -6.71
N ALA A 20 4.91 13.29 -5.46
CA ALA A 20 5.47 12.41 -4.44
C ALA A 20 5.02 10.95 -4.54
N ARG A 21 4.12 10.63 -5.48
CA ARG A 21 3.48 9.31 -5.59
C ARG A 21 3.78 8.71 -6.96
N PRO A 22 5.04 8.36 -7.27
CA PRO A 22 5.36 7.75 -8.56
C PRO A 22 4.48 6.51 -8.77
N PRO A 23 3.96 6.31 -10.00
CA PRO A 23 3.16 5.13 -10.31
C PRO A 23 4.04 3.88 -10.15
N GLN A 24 3.51 2.88 -9.45
CA GLN A 24 4.16 1.57 -9.36
C GLN A 24 3.85 0.80 -10.64
N ALA A 25 4.89 0.49 -11.43
CA ALA A 25 4.73 -0.43 -12.55
C ALA A 25 4.41 -1.82 -11.98
N VAL A 26 3.29 -2.39 -12.41
CA VAL A 26 2.83 -3.72 -11.99
C VAL A 26 2.77 -4.65 -13.19
N GLN A 27 3.18 -5.90 -12.99
CA GLN A 27 3.14 -6.94 -14.02
C GLN A 27 2.22 -8.06 -13.58
N ALA A 28 1.16 -8.30 -14.35
CA ALA A 28 0.26 -9.43 -14.12
C ALA A 28 0.96 -10.75 -14.54
N PRO A 29 0.65 -11.88 -13.86
CA PRO A 29 -0.39 -12.05 -12.86
C PRO A 29 0.04 -11.62 -11.44
N LEU A 30 -0.84 -10.92 -10.72
CA LEU A 30 -0.59 -10.48 -9.34
C LEU A 30 -1.85 -10.45 -8.47
N ALA A 31 -1.65 -10.60 -7.16
CA ALA A 31 -2.65 -10.34 -6.14
C ALA A 31 -2.35 -9.00 -5.46
N VAL A 32 -3.39 -8.25 -5.15
CA VAL A 32 -3.32 -6.96 -4.47
C VAL A 32 -4.23 -7.00 -3.25
N THR A 33 -3.75 -6.45 -2.14
CA THR A 33 -4.56 -6.11 -0.98
C THR A 33 -4.43 -4.62 -0.75
N HIS A 34 -5.56 -3.93 -0.67
CA HIS A 34 -5.63 -2.51 -0.35
C HIS A 34 -6.49 -2.28 0.87
N TRP A 35 -5.92 -1.68 1.91
CA TRP A 35 -6.61 -1.32 3.15
C TRP A 35 -6.53 0.17 3.41
N VAL A 36 -7.62 0.72 3.92
CA VAL A 36 -7.70 2.12 4.31
C VAL A 36 -8.16 2.18 5.76
N GLN A 37 -7.33 2.79 6.60
CA GLN A 37 -7.62 2.99 8.02
C GLN A 37 -7.80 4.48 8.28
N TRP A 38 -8.93 4.88 8.85
CA TRP A 38 -9.08 6.21 9.42
C TRP A 38 -8.16 6.36 10.63
N VAL A 39 -7.46 7.48 10.72
CA VAL A 39 -6.51 7.76 11.81
C VAL A 39 -6.56 9.21 12.25
N ASP A 40 -6.53 9.40 13.56
CA ASP A 40 -6.27 10.70 14.17
C ASP A 40 -4.75 10.97 14.29
N ALA A 41 -4.36 12.00 15.04
CA ALA A 41 -2.95 12.34 15.23
C ALA A 41 -2.12 11.24 15.92
N GLU A 42 -2.72 10.48 16.83
CA GLU A 42 -2.06 9.35 17.48
C GLU A 42 -1.99 8.15 16.54
N GLY A 43 -3.07 7.86 15.83
CA GLY A 43 -3.14 6.84 14.79
C GLY A 43 -2.10 7.04 13.69
N ARG A 44 -1.79 8.29 13.30
CA ARG A 44 -0.70 8.60 12.35
C ARG A 44 0.69 8.28 12.89
N ARG A 45 0.93 8.41 14.19
CA ARG A 45 2.21 7.99 14.82
C ARG A 45 2.26 6.47 14.94
N ALA A 46 1.16 5.86 15.38
CA ALA A 46 1.03 4.42 15.50
C ALA A 46 1.20 3.72 14.15
N SER A 47 0.65 4.26 13.06
CA SER A 47 0.79 3.69 11.72
C SER A 47 2.24 3.70 11.22
N ARG A 48 3.01 4.77 11.49
CA ARG A 48 4.46 4.81 11.21
C ARG A 48 5.24 3.80 12.03
N ALA A 49 4.94 3.66 13.32
CA ALA A 49 5.57 2.65 14.18
C ALA A 49 5.24 1.23 13.71
N HIS A 50 3.99 0.99 13.30
CA HIS A 50 3.54 -0.30 12.77
C HIS A 50 4.19 -0.64 11.43
N LEU A 51 4.39 0.37 10.56
CA LEU A 51 5.19 0.25 9.35
C LEU A 51 6.65 -0.08 9.67
N ALA A 52 7.27 0.64 10.62
CA ALA A 52 8.65 0.42 11.02
C ALA A 52 8.88 -1.01 11.52
N ALA A 53 7.95 -1.57 12.30
CA ALA A 53 7.99 -2.95 12.75
C ALA A 53 7.98 -3.93 11.56
N LEU A 54 7.09 -3.72 10.59
CA LEU A 54 7.03 -4.56 9.38
C LEU A 54 8.34 -4.50 8.58
N LEU A 55 8.90 -3.30 8.41
CA LEU A 55 10.17 -3.12 7.69
C LEU A 55 11.33 -3.79 8.42
N ALA A 56 11.38 -3.67 9.76
CA ALA A 56 12.40 -4.28 10.59
C ALA A 56 12.38 -5.82 10.50
N ASP A 57 11.20 -6.44 10.49
CA ASP A 57 11.03 -7.89 10.31
C ASP A 57 11.59 -8.38 8.96
N HIS A 58 11.70 -7.49 7.97
CA HIS A 58 12.29 -7.76 6.66
C HIS A 58 13.74 -7.24 6.51
N GLY A 59 14.36 -6.78 7.60
CA GLY A 59 15.73 -6.25 7.59
C GLY A 59 15.89 -4.91 6.86
N LEU A 60 14.81 -4.16 6.70
CA LEU A 60 14.79 -2.86 6.02
C LEU A 60 14.91 -1.71 7.03
N ALA A 61 15.38 -0.56 6.54
CA ALA A 61 15.49 0.65 7.35
C ALA A 61 14.10 1.17 7.76
N ALA A 62 14.02 1.73 8.97
CA ALA A 62 12.83 2.42 9.44
C ALA A 62 12.48 3.62 8.56
N PRO A 63 11.18 3.97 8.41
CA PRO A 63 10.79 5.17 7.69
C PRO A 63 11.25 6.43 8.44
N ALA A 64 11.43 7.55 7.72
CA ALA A 64 11.67 8.84 8.36
C ALA A 64 10.50 9.21 9.29
N GLU A 65 10.78 9.97 10.37
CA GLU A 65 9.78 10.34 11.37
C GLU A 65 8.59 11.12 10.78
N ASP A 66 8.87 11.92 9.75
CA ASP A 66 7.90 12.73 9.02
C ASP A 66 7.39 12.06 7.73
N ALA A 67 7.82 10.83 7.43
CA ALA A 67 7.44 10.13 6.21
C ALA A 67 5.92 10.10 6.03
N ALA A 68 5.46 10.54 4.86
CA ALA A 68 4.06 10.45 4.43
C ALA A 68 3.86 9.40 3.33
N PHE A 69 4.94 8.80 2.85
CA PHE A 69 4.95 7.86 1.75
C PHE A 69 6.14 6.91 1.87
N VAL A 70 5.90 5.61 1.72
CA VAL A 70 6.95 4.58 1.69
C VAL A 70 6.60 3.52 0.67
N GLN A 71 7.58 3.14 -0.14
CA GLN A 71 7.55 1.92 -0.95
C GLN A 71 8.71 1.02 -0.53
N ALA A 72 8.43 -0.27 -0.38
CA ALA A 72 9.40 -1.24 0.10
C ALA A 72 9.13 -2.63 -0.45
N GLU A 73 10.18 -3.42 -0.69
CA GLU A 73 10.09 -4.82 -1.07
C GLU A 73 10.29 -5.70 0.18
N CYS A 74 9.20 -6.27 0.69
CA CYS A 74 9.16 -7.14 1.86
C CYS A 74 9.20 -8.61 1.38
N GLY A 75 10.37 -9.04 0.91
CA GLY A 75 10.54 -10.37 0.30
C GLY A 75 9.81 -10.48 -1.04
N ALA A 76 8.78 -11.35 -1.13
CA ALA A 76 7.95 -11.49 -2.32
C ALA A 76 6.73 -10.54 -2.35
N LEU A 77 6.62 -9.66 -1.35
CA LEU A 77 5.52 -8.74 -1.14
C LEU A 77 6.00 -7.31 -1.32
N SER A 78 5.54 -6.61 -2.34
CA SER A 78 5.78 -5.18 -2.49
C SER A 78 4.75 -4.41 -1.64
N LEU A 79 5.24 -3.50 -0.80
CA LEU A 79 4.44 -2.63 0.05
C LEU A 79 4.47 -1.20 -0.51
N ARG A 80 3.31 -0.57 -0.51
CA ARG A 80 3.13 0.86 -0.66
C ARG A 80 2.26 1.37 0.48
N TRP A 81 2.83 2.26 1.30
CA TRP A 81 2.20 2.88 2.44
C TRP A 81 2.09 4.39 2.22
N GLU A 82 0.91 4.95 2.43
CA GLU A 82 0.68 6.37 2.22
C GLU A 82 -0.16 6.96 3.35
N LEU A 83 0.38 8.01 3.98
CA LEU A 83 -0.27 8.72 5.07
C LEU A 83 -0.90 10.00 4.54
N HIS A 84 -2.18 10.16 4.82
CA HIS A 84 -2.94 11.37 4.57
C HIS A 84 -3.28 12.05 5.90
N THR A 85 -4.01 13.16 5.83
CA THR A 85 -4.43 13.90 7.02
C THR A 85 -5.36 13.07 7.90
N GLU A 86 -6.34 12.38 7.29
CA GLU A 86 -7.44 11.70 8.01
C GLU A 86 -7.38 10.17 7.92
N PHE A 87 -6.57 9.62 7.01
CA PHE A 87 -6.48 8.19 6.80
C PHE A 87 -5.07 7.78 6.37
N VAL A 88 -4.83 6.48 6.45
CA VAL A 88 -3.62 5.83 5.95
C VAL A 88 -4.02 4.69 5.01
N THR A 89 -3.29 4.55 3.91
CA THR A 89 -3.50 3.47 2.95
C THR A 89 -2.33 2.49 3.01
N TRP A 90 -2.69 1.20 2.92
CA TRP A 90 -1.74 0.09 2.83
C TRP A 90 -2.06 -0.69 1.57
N SER A 91 -1.13 -0.70 0.62
CA SER A 91 -1.25 -1.50 -0.59
C SER A 91 -0.15 -2.55 -0.60
N PHE A 92 -0.54 -3.80 -0.66
CA PHE A 92 0.36 -4.94 -0.74
C PHE A 92 0.14 -5.65 -2.07
N LEU A 93 1.23 -5.91 -2.77
CA LEU A 93 1.21 -6.55 -4.07
C LEU A 93 2.12 -7.76 -4.03
N ARG A 94 1.67 -8.88 -4.59
CA ARG A 94 2.54 -10.05 -4.78
C ARG A 94 2.30 -10.68 -6.14
N PRO A 95 3.34 -11.21 -6.80
CA PRO A 95 3.15 -12.07 -7.97
C PRO A 95 2.25 -13.27 -7.64
N LEU A 96 1.43 -13.68 -8.60
CA LEU A 96 0.65 -14.92 -8.52
C LEU A 96 1.38 -16.05 -9.26
N PRO A 97 1.86 -17.08 -8.56
CA PRO A 97 2.43 -18.27 -9.20
C PRO A 97 1.40 -18.97 -10.09
N ALA A 98 1.87 -19.65 -11.14
CA ALA A 98 0.98 -20.30 -12.13
C ALA A 98 -0.02 -21.29 -11.50
N ALA A 99 0.37 -22.00 -10.43
CA ALA A 99 -0.50 -22.92 -9.72
C ALA A 99 -1.69 -22.20 -9.06
N GLU A 100 -1.47 -21.03 -8.47
CA GLU A 100 -2.53 -20.21 -7.86
C GLU A 100 -3.36 -19.47 -8.90
N LEU A 101 -2.74 -19.06 -10.02
CA LEU A 101 -3.46 -18.50 -11.15
C LEU A 101 -4.48 -19.51 -11.71
N ALA A 102 -4.11 -20.79 -11.81
CA ALA A 102 -5.03 -21.83 -12.24
C ALA A 102 -6.20 -22.02 -11.27
N ALA A 103 -5.97 -21.81 -9.96
CA ALA A 103 -6.99 -21.92 -8.93
C ALA A 103 -8.10 -20.87 -9.07
N LEU A 104 -7.82 -19.67 -9.65
CA LEU A 104 -8.84 -18.63 -9.90
C LEU A 104 -10.04 -19.12 -10.72
N ALA A 105 -9.88 -20.17 -11.53
CA ALA A 105 -10.97 -20.74 -12.31
C ALA A 105 -11.98 -21.54 -11.45
N THR A 106 -11.58 -21.96 -10.25
CA THR A 106 -12.34 -22.86 -9.38
C THR A 106 -12.61 -22.30 -7.99
N ASP A 107 -11.74 -21.43 -7.47
CA ASP A 107 -11.83 -20.80 -6.15
C ASP A 107 -11.05 -19.46 -6.12
N ALA A 108 -11.17 -18.68 -5.05
CA ALA A 108 -10.31 -17.52 -4.83
C ALA A 108 -8.92 -17.96 -4.32
N PRO A 109 -7.82 -17.66 -5.02
CA PRO A 109 -6.47 -17.96 -4.54
C PRO A 109 -6.12 -17.07 -3.35
N PRO A 110 -4.99 -17.35 -2.65
CA PRO A 110 -4.53 -16.53 -1.53
C PRO A 110 -4.41 -15.05 -1.89
N THR A 111 -4.82 -14.20 -0.95
CA THR A 111 -4.68 -12.74 -1.02
C THR A 111 -3.24 -12.30 -0.75
N ALA A 112 -2.89 -11.08 -1.16
CA ALA A 112 -1.59 -10.50 -0.77
C ALA A 112 -1.46 -10.34 0.76
N ALA A 113 -2.57 -10.11 1.48
CA ALA A 113 -2.61 -10.03 2.93
C ALA A 113 -2.10 -11.30 3.62
N GLU A 114 -2.31 -12.48 3.03
CA GLU A 114 -1.92 -13.75 3.65
C GLU A 114 -0.40 -13.94 3.71
N CYS A 115 0.38 -13.12 2.99
CA CYS A 115 1.84 -13.06 3.17
C CYS A 115 2.27 -12.32 4.45
N LEU A 116 1.35 -11.60 5.09
CA LEU A 116 1.63 -10.83 6.30
C LEU A 116 1.31 -11.66 7.55
N PRO A 117 2.11 -11.54 8.63
CA PRO A 117 1.82 -12.20 9.89
C PRO A 117 0.40 -11.88 10.38
N ALA A 118 -0.36 -12.90 10.78
CA ALA A 118 -1.75 -12.71 11.21
C ALA A 118 -1.88 -11.74 12.41
N ALA A 119 -0.96 -11.84 13.37
CA ALA A 119 -0.90 -10.93 14.51
C ALA A 119 -0.62 -9.48 14.10
N TRP A 120 0.23 -9.27 13.09
CA TRP A 120 0.52 -7.95 12.54
C TRP A 120 -0.75 -7.35 11.90
N ARG A 121 -1.43 -8.12 11.05
CA ARG A 121 -2.68 -7.70 10.40
C ARG A 121 -3.78 -7.33 11.39
N ALA A 122 -3.95 -8.12 12.44
CA ALA A 122 -4.94 -7.87 13.48
C ALA A 122 -4.65 -6.62 14.32
N ALA A 123 -3.39 -6.16 14.32
CA ALA A 123 -2.93 -5.00 15.08
C ALA A 123 -2.80 -3.72 14.23
N LEU A 124 -3.41 -3.67 13.05
CA LEU A 124 -3.40 -2.47 12.21
C LEU A 124 -3.96 -1.26 12.96
N PRO A 125 -3.20 -0.15 13.06
CA PRO A 125 -3.67 1.05 13.73
C PRO A 125 -4.84 1.71 13.00
N GLY A 126 -5.68 2.39 13.76
CA GLY A 126 -6.83 3.14 13.24
C GLY A 126 -8.10 2.31 13.10
N GLN A 127 -9.13 2.93 12.53
CA GLN A 127 -10.42 2.30 12.28
C GLN A 127 -10.53 1.88 10.82
N ALA A 128 -10.87 0.62 10.56
CA ALA A 128 -11.01 0.13 9.19
C ALA A 128 -12.16 0.85 8.47
N LEU A 129 -11.84 1.52 7.37
CA LEU A 129 -12.82 2.14 6.47
C LEU A 129 -13.15 1.23 5.29
N THR A 130 -12.12 0.64 4.68
CA THR A 130 -12.31 -0.30 3.57
C THR A 130 -11.15 -1.28 3.47
N GLY A 131 -11.45 -2.46 2.95
CA GLY A 131 -10.46 -3.44 2.56
C GLY A 131 -10.88 -4.18 1.29
N VAL A 132 -9.97 -4.23 0.32
CA VAL A 132 -10.22 -4.83 -0.99
C VAL A 132 -9.09 -5.78 -1.33
N HIS A 133 -9.44 -6.95 -1.82
CA HIS A 133 -8.53 -7.90 -2.43
C HIS A 133 -8.83 -7.99 -3.93
N LEU A 134 -7.80 -7.89 -4.76
CA LEU A 134 -7.92 -7.90 -6.22
C LEU A 134 -6.90 -8.88 -6.79
N TRP A 135 -7.27 -9.58 -7.85
CA TRP A 135 -6.36 -10.41 -8.63
C TRP A 135 -6.36 -9.89 -10.07
N ALA A 136 -5.19 -9.46 -10.54
CA ALA A 136 -5.01 -9.02 -11.91
C ALA A 136 -4.35 -10.16 -12.70
N VAL A 137 -5.04 -10.61 -13.75
CA VAL A 137 -4.57 -11.72 -14.61
C VAL A 137 -4.34 -11.22 -16.03
N PRO A 138 -3.38 -11.79 -16.78
CA PRO A 138 -3.24 -11.50 -18.20
C PRO A 138 -4.55 -11.77 -18.94
N ARG A 139 -4.91 -10.86 -19.84
CA ARG A 139 -6.03 -11.11 -20.76
C ARG A 139 -5.69 -12.37 -21.56
N PRO A 140 -6.59 -13.36 -21.66
CA PRO A 140 -6.40 -14.48 -22.57
C PRO A 140 -6.12 -13.93 -23.97
N ALA A 141 -5.10 -14.43 -24.65
CA ALA A 141 -4.90 -14.11 -26.04
C ALA A 141 -6.19 -14.50 -26.77
N GLY A 142 -6.90 -13.52 -27.34
CA GLY A 142 -8.12 -13.80 -28.10
C GLY A 142 -7.77 -14.78 -29.21
N GLY A 143 -8.36 -15.97 -29.18
CA GLY A 143 -8.25 -16.91 -30.29
C GLY A 143 -8.88 -16.26 -31.51
N GLY A 144 -8.05 -15.78 -32.43
CA GLY A 144 -8.51 -15.40 -33.76
C GLY A 144 -9.07 -16.64 -34.43
N THR A 145 -10.39 -16.66 -34.62
CA THR A 145 -11.06 -17.48 -35.63
C THR A 145 -11.28 -16.64 -36.86
#